data_AF-A0A8T4CQ87-F1
#
_entry.id   AF-A0A8T4CQ87-F1
#
_cell.length_a   1.000
_cell.length_b   1.000
_cell.length_c   1.000
_cell.angle_alpha   90.00
_cell.angle_beta   90.00
_cell.angle_gamma   90.00
#
_symmetry.space_group_name_H-M   'P 1'
#
loop_
_entity.id
_entity.type
_entity.pdbx_description
1 polymer ?
#
loop_
_entity_poly.entity_id
_entity_poly.type
_entity_poly.pdbx_seq_one_letter_code
_entity_poly.pdbx_strand_id
1 'polypeptide(L)'
;MASPFHNPDSLTIQNLESAFAGESMAHIKYRYFAKLCREMGDVATAEAFEATADQEVMHAFGHLDLLFPKAKMTPAKALQFAIEGETYEYTEMYPKFRHIAVEEGQHAAVKEIDEQIAESKEHAEMFKAVLEKAAKRFAALAKVEERHANHYQAALDNLNK
;
A
#
# COMPACT_ATOMS: atom_id res chain seq x y z
N MET A 1 5.48 -1.80 -10.44
CA MET A 1 4.49 -1.51 -11.51
C MET A 1 4.52 -0.04 -11.84
N ALA A 2 4.33 0.36 -13.09
CA ALA A 2 4.34 1.78 -13.45
C ALA A 2 3.08 2.48 -12.90
N SER A 3 3.26 3.54 -12.11
CA SER A 3 2.15 4.36 -11.63
C SER A 3 1.41 5.01 -12.81
N PRO A 4 0.07 4.92 -12.90
CA PRO A 4 -0.70 5.54 -13.98
C PRO A 4 -0.74 7.08 -13.89
N PHE A 5 -0.15 7.66 -12.84
CA PHE A 5 -0.17 9.11 -12.62
C PHE A 5 0.97 9.84 -13.30
N HIS A 6 2.04 9.12 -13.66
CA HIS A 6 3.31 9.70 -14.03
C HIS A 6 3.94 9.00 -15.23
N ASN A 7 4.80 9.71 -15.94
CA ASN A 7 5.62 9.09 -16.97
C ASN A 7 6.70 8.22 -16.28
N PRO A 8 6.72 6.89 -16.47
CA PRO A 8 7.73 6.02 -15.87
C PRO A 8 9.16 6.34 -16.36
N ASP A 9 9.31 6.96 -17.53
CA ASP A 9 10.62 7.36 -18.07
C ASP A 9 11.13 8.69 -17.49
N SER A 10 10.35 9.36 -16.62
CA SER A 10 10.79 10.59 -15.96
C SER A 10 11.83 10.27 -14.89
N LEU A 11 13.06 10.75 -15.07
CA LEU A 11 14.13 10.63 -14.09
C LEU A 11 13.75 11.22 -12.72
N THR A 12 12.95 12.27 -12.69
CA THR A 12 12.47 12.84 -11.41
C THR A 12 11.54 11.88 -10.69
N ILE A 13 10.68 11.16 -11.41
CA ILE A 13 9.77 10.17 -10.81
C ILE A 13 10.56 8.96 -10.31
N GLN A 14 11.52 8.48 -11.09
CA GLN A 14 12.42 7.40 -10.66
C GLN A 14 13.24 7.78 -9.42
N ASN A 15 13.71 9.03 -9.34
CA ASN A 15 14.39 9.55 -8.16
C ASN A 15 13.47 9.60 -6.94
N LEU A 16 12.19 10.00 -7.10
CA LEU A 16 11.21 9.99 -6.02
C LEU A 16 10.88 8.58 -5.53
N GLU A 17 10.72 7.61 -6.43
CA GLU A 17 10.52 6.20 -6.07
C GLU A 17 11.75 5.64 -5.33
N SER A 18 12.96 5.99 -5.80
CA SER A 18 14.22 5.61 -5.15
C SER A 18 14.37 6.24 -3.76
N ALA A 19 13.99 7.51 -3.61
CA ALA A 19 14.00 8.19 -2.32
C ALA A 19 12.99 7.55 -1.37
N PHE A 20 11.74 7.31 -1.82
CA PHE A 20 10.73 6.60 -1.03
C PHE A 20 11.21 5.22 -0.56
N ALA A 21 11.83 4.44 -1.45
CA ALA A 21 12.41 3.15 -1.08
C ALA A 21 13.54 3.32 -0.04
N GLY A 22 14.41 4.33 -0.22
CA GLY A 22 15.48 4.72 0.70
C GLY A 22 14.95 5.01 2.10
N GLU A 23 13.98 5.91 2.22
CA GLU A 23 13.38 6.32 3.49
C GLU A 23 12.62 5.16 4.16
N SER A 24 11.93 4.33 3.38
CA SER A 24 11.24 3.13 3.90
C SER A 24 12.22 2.12 4.48
N MET A 25 13.35 1.88 3.79
CA MET A 25 14.43 1.03 4.29
C MET A 25 15.11 1.64 5.52
N ALA A 26 15.32 2.95 5.56
CA ALA A 26 15.91 3.65 6.69
C ALA A 26 15.03 3.52 7.95
N HIS A 27 13.73 3.80 7.81
CA HIS A 27 12.75 3.64 8.88
C HIS A 27 12.84 2.27 9.55
N ILE A 28 12.69 1.19 8.77
CA ILE A 28 12.63 -0.16 9.35
C ILE A 28 13.99 -0.61 9.92
N LYS A 29 15.12 -0.19 9.31
CA LYS A 29 16.46 -0.43 9.86
C LYS A 29 16.66 0.26 11.20
N TYR A 30 16.27 1.52 11.33
CA TYR A 30 16.41 2.26 12.58
C TYR A 30 15.52 1.69 13.69
N ARG A 31 14.29 1.26 13.37
CA ARG A 31 13.45 0.50 14.32
C ARG A 31 14.13 -0.78 14.79
N TYR A 32 14.72 -1.54 13.87
CA TYR A 32 15.46 -2.76 14.21
C TYR A 32 16.69 -2.47 15.07
N PHE A 33 17.46 -1.44 14.74
CA PHE A 33 18.62 -1.02 15.54
C PHE A 33 18.22 -0.56 16.93
N ALA A 34 17.13 0.20 17.05
CA ALA A 34 16.58 0.58 18.35
C ALA A 34 16.25 -0.64 19.20
N LYS A 35 15.59 -1.65 18.62
CA LYS A 35 15.31 -2.92 19.30
C LYS A 35 16.60 -3.56 19.83
N LEU A 36 17.64 -3.68 18.99
CA LEU A 36 18.94 -4.24 19.41
C LEU A 36 19.58 -3.41 20.54
N CYS A 37 19.57 -2.08 20.43
CA CYS A 37 20.09 -1.17 21.46
C CYS A 37 19.37 -1.35 22.80
N ARG A 38 18.04 -1.52 22.80
CA ARG A 38 17.28 -1.83 24.02
C ARG A 38 17.69 -3.18 24.62
N GLU A 39 17.87 -4.20 23.80
CA GLU A 39 18.35 -5.52 24.25
C GLU A 39 19.76 -5.47 24.86
N MET A 40 20.59 -4.54 24.40
CA MET A 40 21.93 -4.26 24.95
C MET A 40 21.92 -3.32 26.17
N GLY A 41 20.76 -2.78 26.56
CA GLY A 41 20.62 -1.83 27.66
C GLY A 41 20.99 -0.38 27.32
N ASP A 42 21.30 -0.06 26.05
CA ASP A 42 21.56 1.29 25.58
C ASP A 42 20.27 1.98 25.16
N VAL A 43 19.54 2.48 26.16
CA VAL A 43 18.23 3.11 25.98
C VAL A 43 18.35 4.44 25.21
N ALA A 44 19.38 5.23 25.46
CA ALA A 44 19.54 6.54 24.84
C ALA A 44 19.76 6.43 23.33
N THR A 45 20.61 5.50 22.88
CA THR A 45 20.80 5.24 21.44
C THR A 45 19.54 4.66 20.81
N ALA A 46 18.80 3.79 21.52
CA ALA A 46 17.54 3.27 21.03
C ALA A 46 16.50 4.37 20.78
N GLU A 47 16.34 5.30 21.73
CA GLU A 47 15.42 6.43 21.60
C GLU A 47 15.81 7.37 20.45
N ALA A 48 17.11 7.58 20.24
CA ALA A 48 17.59 8.34 19.09
C ALA A 48 17.20 7.67 17.77
N PHE A 49 17.42 6.36 17.64
CA PHE A 49 17.00 5.62 16.44
C PHE A 49 15.48 5.63 16.23
N GLU A 50 14.69 5.49 17.30
CA GLU A 50 13.23 5.55 17.23
C GLU A 50 12.75 6.91 16.74
N ALA A 51 13.30 8.00 17.29
CA ALA A 51 12.95 9.36 16.89
C ALA A 51 13.34 9.65 15.44
N THR A 52 14.50 9.18 14.97
CA THR A 52 14.88 9.30 13.56
C THR A 52 13.97 8.46 12.67
N ALA A 53 13.64 7.22 13.06
CA ALA A 53 12.72 6.37 12.30
C ALA A 53 11.35 7.04 12.11
N ASP A 54 10.84 7.75 13.11
CA ASP A 54 9.58 8.50 13.01
C ASP A 54 9.68 9.65 11.99
N GLN A 55 10.86 10.28 11.87
CA GLN A 55 11.11 11.33 10.87
C GLN A 55 11.17 10.75 9.45
N GLU A 56 11.80 9.59 9.25
CA GLU A 56 11.88 8.98 7.90
C GLU A 56 10.51 8.57 7.35
N VAL A 57 9.54 8.22 8.22
CA VAL A 57 8.15 8.02 7.79
C VAL A 57 7.57 9.29 7.20
N MET A 58 7.86 10.45 7.80
CA MET A 58 7.38 11.74 7.29
C MET A 58 8.04 12.11 5.96
N HIS A 59 9.33 11.81 5.78
CA HIS A 59 10.01 11.96 4.48
C HIS A 59 9.39 11.05 3.42
N ALA A 60 9.19 9.76 3.74
CA ALA A 60 8.52 8.80 2.86
C ALA A 60 7.11 9.26 2.46
N PHE A 61 6.32 9.79 3.39
CA PHE A 61 5.00 10.36 3.10
C PHE A 61 5.08 11.59 2.17
N GLY A 62 6.09 12.45 2.32
CA GLY A 62 6.33 13.56 1.41
C GLY A 62 6.57 13.09 -0.04
N HIS A 63 7.35 12.02 -0.23
CA HIS A 63 7.55 11.42 -1.56
C HIS A 63 6.27 10.75 -2.10
N LEU A 64 5.54 10.02 -1.25
CA LEU A 64 4.27 9.40 -1.63
C LEU A 64 3.19 10.42 -2.02
N ASP A 65 3.14 11.58 -1.37
CA ASP A 65 2.21 12.66 -1.75
C ASP A 65 2.45 13.16 -3.19
N LEU A 66 3.69 13.10 -3.67
CA LEU A 66 4.07 13.43 -5.05
C LEU A 66 3.80 12.25 -6.01
N LEU A 67 4.08 11.02 -5.59
CA LEU A 67 3.91 9.80 -6.39
C LEU A 67 2.44 9.32 -6.49
N PHE A 68 1.61 9.68 -5.53
CA PHE A 68 0.19 9.31 -5.44
C PHE A 68 -0.66 10.54 -5.07
N PRO A 69 -0.87 11.48 -6.02
CA PRO A 69 -1.52 12.74 -5.72
C PRO A 69 -2.91 12.54 -5.08
N LYS A 70 -3.13 13.13 -3.89
CA LYS A 70 -4.38 12.97 -3.10
C LYS A 70 -5.65 13.17 -3.92
N ALA A 71 -5.68 14.16 -4.80
CA ALA A 71 -6.83 14.47 -5.66
C ALA A 71 -7.18 13.34 -6.65
N LYS A 72 -6.25 12.44 -6.96
CA LYS A 72 -6.43 11.30 -7.87
C LYS A 72 -6.64 9.97 -7.14
N MET A 73 -6.47 9.95 -5.82
CA MET A 73 -6.56 8.75 -4.98
C MET A 73 -7.94 8.64 -4.33
N THR A 74 -8.50 7.44 -4.39
CA THR A 74 -9.71 7.04 -3.66
C THR A 74 -9.41 5.76 -2.90
N PRO A 75 -10.18 5.41 -1.86
CA PRO A 75 -10.01 4.12 -1.18
C PRO A 75 -10.04 2.92 -2.14
N ALA A 76 -10.89 2.98 -3.18
CA ALA A 76 -10.95 1.95 -4.21
C ALA A 76 -9.65 1.84 -5.03
N LYS A 77 -9.05 2.96 -5.43
CA LYS A 77 -7.75 2.97 -6.12
C LYS A 77 -6.60 2.51 -5.21
N ALA A 78 -6.60 2.91 -3.95
CA ALA A 78 -5.60 2.45 -2.98
C ALA A 78 -5.66 0.92 -2.82
N LEU A 79 -6.87 0.36 -2.70
CA LEU A 79 -7.08 -1.09 -2.67
C LEU A 79 -6.62 -1.77 -3.97
N GLN A 80 -6.90 -1.15 -5.13
CA GLN A 80 -6.44 -1.66 -6.42
C GLN A 80 -4.90 -1.77 -6.48
N PHE A 81 -4.17 -0.73 -6.07
CA PHE A 81 -2.70 -0.76 -6.00
C PHE A 81 -2.19 -1.81 -5.01
N ALA A 82 -2.82 -1.95 -3.84
CA ALA A 82 -2.45 -2.97 -2.86
C ALA A 82 -2.65 -4.38 -3.44
N ILE A 83 -3.81 -4.66 -4.06
CA ILE A 83 -4.09 -5.93 -4.72
C ILE A 83 -3.05 -6.24 -5.80
N GLU A 84 -2.72 -5.25 -6.62
CA GLU A 84 -1.71 -5.38 -7.67
C GLU A 84 -0.33 -5.71 -7.10
N GLY A 85 0.11 -4.97 -6.08
CA GLY A 85 1.38 -5.21 -5.38
C GLY A 85 1.46 -6.62 -4.81
N GLU A 86 0.51 -6.97 -3.94
CA GLU A 86 0.44 -8.30 -3.31
C GLU A 86 0.36 -9.42 -4.36
N THR A 87 -0.41 -9.23 -5.44
CA THR A 87 -0.48 -10.22 -6.53
C THR A 87 0.86 -10.42 -7.19
N TYR A 88 1.55 -9.34 -7.54
CA TYR A 88 2.90 -9.42 -8.11
C TYR A 88 3.88 -10.14 -7.18
N GLU A 89 3.78 -9.88 -5.88
CA GLU A 89 4.62 -10.52 -4.88
C GLU A 89 4.47 -12.05 -4.90
N TYR A 90 3.24 -12.57 -4.78
CA TYR A 90 3.03 -14.02 -4.72
C TYR A 90 3.06 -14.75 -6.07
N THR A 91 2.80 -14.07 -7.21
CA THR A 91 2.80 -14.73 -8.53
C THR A 91 4.13 -14.64 -9.26
N GLU A 92 4.92 -13.58 -9.04
CA GLU A 92 6.13 -13.31 -9.83
C GLU A 92 7.37 -13.15 -8.96
N MET A 93 7.37 -12.20 -8.03
CA MET A 93 8.58 -11.76 -7.33
C MET A 93 9.12 -12.84 -6.39
N TYR A 94 8.31 -13.28 -5.42
CA TYR A 94 8.74 -14.27 -4.45
C TYR A 94 8.99 -15.65 -5.08
N PRO A 95 8.19 -16.16 -6.04
CA PRO A 95 8.53 -17.38 -6.76
C PRO A 95 9.91 -17.34 -7.42
N LYS A 96 10.28 -16.19 -8.03
CA LYS A 96 11.62 -16.00 -8.61
C LYS A 96 12.71 -15.99 -7.54
N PHE A 97 12.50 -15.25 -6.44
CA PHE A 97 13.48 -15.19 -5.35
C PHE A 97 13.67 -16.56 -4.69
N ARG A 98 12.57 -17.29 -4.49
CA ARG A 98 12.58 -18.64 -3.96
C ARG A 98 13.40 -19.59 -4.84
N HIS A 99 13.22 -19.53 -6.16
CA HIS A 99 13.99 -20.35 -7.10
C HIS A 99 15.49 -20.15 -6.92
N ILE A 100 15.94 -18.89 -6.89
CA ILE A 100 17.35 -18.53 -6.68
C ILE A 100 17.83 -19.02 -5.31
N ALA A 101 17.05 -18.81 -4.25
CA ALA A 101 17.41 -19.27 -2.90
C ALA A 101 17.55 -20.81 -2.81
N VAL A 102 16.76 -21.56 -3.57
CA VAL A 102 16.90 -23.02 -3.69
C VAL A 102 18.19 -23.38 -4.43
N GLU A 103 18.48 -22.73 -5.56
CA GLU A 103 19.71 -22.96 -6.34
C GLU A 103 20.98 -22.69 -5.53
N GLU A 104 20.94 -21.66 -4.66
CA GLU A 104 22.05 -21.29 -3.78
C GLU A 104 22.10 -22.08 -2.46
N GLY A 105 21.13 -22.96 -2.20
CA GLY A 105 21.06 -23.73 -0.94
C GLY A 105 20.72 -22.90 0.30
N GLN A 106 20.10 -21.73 0.15
CA GLN A 106 19.75 -20.80 1.22
C GLN A 106 18.41 -21.19 1.90
N HIS A 107 18.41 -22.29 2.65
CA HIS A 107 17.19 -22.85 3.25
C HIS A 107 16.40 -21.89 4.15
N ALA A 108 17.08 -21.02 4.90
CA ALA A 108 16.40 -20.03 5.74
C ALA A 108 15.62 -19.01 4.90
N ALA A 109 16.22 -18.54 3.80
CA ALA A 109 15.56 -17.64 2.86
C ALA A 109 14.39 -18.33 2.15
N VAL A 110 14.54 -19.59 1.74
CA VAL A 110 13.43 -20.36 1.13
C VAL A 110 12.23 -20.42 2.08
N LYS A 111 12.45 -20.68 3.37
CA LYS A 111 11.38 -20.75 4.36
C LYS A 111 10.66 -19.40 4.52
N GLU A 112 11.42 -18.32 4.70
CA GLU A 112 10.86 -16.96 4.81
C GLU A 112 10.04 -16.60 3.57
N ILE A 113 10.59 -16.88 2.38
CA ILE A 113 9.92 -16.58 1.12
C ILE A 113 8.64 -17.43 0.94
N ASP A 114 8.64 -18.69 1.38
CA ASP A 114 7.44 -19.54 1.37
C ASP A 114 6.32 -18.96 2.24
N GLU A 115 6.65 -18.44 3.42
CA GLU A 115 5.71 -17.75 4.31
C GLU A 115 5.19 -16.46 3.65
N GLN A 116 6.08 -15.64 3.07
CA GLN A 116 5.70 -14.40 2.38
C GLN A 116 4.82 -14.62 1.14
N ILE A 117 5.02 -15.71 0.37
CA ILE A 117 4.13 -16.09 -0.74
C ILE A 117 2.71 -16.36 -0.22
N ALA A 118 2.59 -17.12 0.87
CA ALA A 118 1.30 -17.45 1.47
C ALA A 118 0.59 -16.19 1.99
N GLU A 119 1.30 -15.36 2.76
CA GLU A 119 0.75 -14.12 3.33
C GLU A 119 0.33 -13.12 2.24
N SER A 120 1.17 -12.91 1.22
CA SER A 120 0.85 -11.98 0.13
C SER A 120 -0.41 -12.41 -0.63
N LYS A 121 -0.62 -13.73 -0.78
CA LYS A 121 -1.85 -14.26 -1.35
C LYS A 121 -3.07 -13.96 -0.47
N GLU A 122 -2.96 -14.17 0.84
CA GLU A 122 -4.02 -13.85 1.81
C GLU A 122 -4.35 -12.35 1.82
N HIS A 123 -3.34 -11.48 1.78
CA HIS A 123 -3.52 -10.04 1.68
C HIS A 123 -4.25 -9.64 0.39
N ALA A 124 -3.84 -10.18 -0.76
CA ALA A 124 -4.52 -9.91 -2.03
C ALA A 124 -6.00 -10.32 -2.00
N GLU A 125 -6.32 -11.49 -1.43
CA GLU A 125 -7.69 -11.97 -1.26
C GLU A 125 -8.49 -11.08 -0.30
N MET A 126 -7.89 -10.67 0.82
CA MET A 126 -8.48 -9.75 1.78
C MET A 126 -8.82 -8.40 1.14
N PHE A 127 -7.86 -7.77 0.44
CA PHE A 127 -8.10 -6.47 -0.19
C PHE A 127 -9.15 -6.54 -1.30
N LYS A 128 -9.18 -7.63 -2.08
CA LYS A 128 -10.25 -7.88 -3.07
C LYS A 128 -11.63 -7.93 -2.38
N ALA A 129 -11.76 -8.68 -1.29
CA ALA A 129 -13.01 -8.78 -0.55
C ALA A 129 -13.48 -7.42 0.01
N VAL A 130 -12.55 -6.60 0.52
CA VAL A 130 -12.85 -5.24 0.99
C VAL A 130 -13.33 -4.35 -0.16
N LEU A 131 -12.66 -4.39 -1.31
CA LEU A 131 -13.02 -3.62 -2.49
C LEU A 131 -14.42 -3.98 -3.01
N GLU A 132 -14.72 -5.27 -3.12
CA GLU A 132 -16.04 -5.75 -3.55
C GLU A 132 -17.16 -5.32 -2.60
N LYS A 133 -16.92 -5.39 -1.29
CA LYS A 133 -17.87 -4.93 -0.27
C LYS A 133 -18.13 -3.44 -0.39
N ALA A 134 -17.08 -2.64 -0.62
CA ALA A 134 -17.21 -1.21 -0.85
C ALA A 134 -18.03 -0.92 -2.12
N ALA A 135 -17.75 -1.61 -3.24
CA ALA A 135 -18.50 -1.46 -4.48
C ALA A 135 -19.99 -1.75 -4.32
N LYS A 136 -20.35 -2.85 -3.62
CA LYS A 136 -21.75 -3.19 -3.32
C LYS A 136 -22.43 -2.11 -2.47
N ARG A 137 -21.74 -1.54 -1.49
CA ARG A 137 -22.25 -0.45 -0.65
C ARG A 137 -22.52 0.82 -1.47
N PHE A 138 -21.61 1.21 -2.36
CA PHE A 138 -21.80 2.36 -3.24
C PHE A 138 -22.95 2.16 -4.22
N ALA A 139 -23.07 0.97 -4.82
CA ALA A 139 -24.19 0.65 -5.70
C ALA A 139 -25.55 0.71 -4.97
N ALA A 140 -25.59 0.28 -3.71
CA ALA A 140 -26.80 0.38 -2.89
C ALA A 140 -27.16 1.85 -2.59
N LEU A 141 -26.17 2.68 -2.22
CA LEU A 141 -26.38 4.10 -1.96
C LEU A 141 -26.84 4.85 -3.23
N ALA A 142 -26.24 4.57 -4.39
CA ALA A 142 -26.64 5.21 -5.65
C ALA A 142 -28.12 4.96 -5.98
N LYS A 143 -28.62 3.74 -5.76
CA LYS A 143 -30.05 3.41 -5.94
C LYS A 143 -30.96 4.15 -4.96
N VAL A 144 -30.49 4.41 -3.74
CA VAL A 144 -31.26 5.18 -2.74
C VAL A 144 -31.33 6.65 -3.16
N GLU A 145 -30.21 7.24 -3.57
CA GLU A 145 -30.16 8.63 -4.06
C GLU A 145 -30.98 8.82 -5.34
N GLU A 146 -30.96 7.87 -6.27
CA GLU A 146 -31.82 7.88 -7.46
C GLU A 146 -33.31 7.89 -7.08
N ARG A 147 -33.71 7.08 -6.10
CA ARG A 147 -35.09 7.10 -5.59
C ARG A 147 -35.46 8.44 -4.96
N HIS A 148 -34.56 9.04 -4.18
CA HIS A 148 -34.78 10.37 -3.60
C HIS A 148 -34.94 11.44 -4.69
N ALA A 149 -34.04 11.45 -5.69
CA ALA A 149 -34.12 12.38 -6.82
C ALA A 149 -35.46 12.25 -7.57
N ASN A 150 -35.89 11.02 -7.85
CA ASN A 150 -37.16 10.75 -8.52
C ASN A 150 -38.36 11.19 -7.66
N HIS A 151 -38.32 11.01 -6.34
CA HIS A 151 -39.36 11.51 -5.43
C HIS A 151 -39.45 13.04 -5.44
N TYR A 152 -38.31 13.75 -5.40
CA TYR A 152 -38.30 15.21 -5.48
C TYR A 152 -38.84 15.71 -6.82
N GLN A 153 -38.46 15.05 -7.93
CA GLN A 153 -38.98 15.39 -9.25
C GLN A 153 -40.49 15.20 -9.33
N ALA A 154 -41.02 14.06 -8.83
CA ALA A 154 -42.46 13.82 -8.81
C ALA A 154 -43.22 14.82 -7.95
N ALA A 155 -42.65 15.27 -6.82
CA ALA A 155 -43.24 16.33 -6.00
C ALA A 155 -43.25 17.68 -6.73
N LEU A 156 -42.17 18.03 -7.43
CA LEU A 156 -42.06 19.24 -8.23
C LEU A 156 -43.10 19.25 -9.37
N ASP A 157 -43.24 18.13 -10.09
CA ASP A 157 -44.18 17.99 -11.20
C ASP A 157 -45.65 18.14 -10.75
N ASN A 158 -45.96 17.75 -9.51
CA ASN A 158 -47.29 17.91 -8.93
C ASN A 158 -47.59 19.34 -8.47
N LEU A 159 -46.57 20.15 -8.13
CA LEU A 159 -46.74 21.56 -7.78
C LEU A 159 -46.94 22.46 -9.00
N ASN A 160 -46.49 22.02 -10.17
CA ASN A 160 -46.56 22.77 -11.43
C ASN A 160 -47.78 22.43 -12.31
N LYS A 161 -48.74 21.66 -11.77
CA LYS A 161 -50.05 21.35 -12.39
C LYS A 161 -51.15 22.20 -11.78
#